data_AF-A0A919VT48-F1
#
_entry.id   AF-A0A919VT48-F1
#
_cell.length_a   1.000
_cell.length_b   1.000
_cell.length_c   1.000
_cell.angle_alpha   90.00
_cell.angle_beta   90.00
_cell.angle_gamma   90.00
#
_symmetry.space_group_name_H-M   'P 1'
#
loop_
_entity.id
_entity.type
_entity.pdbx_description
1 polymer ?
#
loop_
_entity_poly.entity_id
_entity_poly.type
_entity_poly.pdbx_seq_one_letter_code
_entity_poly.pdbx_strand_id
1 'polypeptide(L)'
;MVKVASGTSGFALVLLWLITVIQLVGVAVASAGFDEIADASPFGQPGTAIVAAAIAVVASGAAVVAWQGATPAVCTVAAVATFAAVGIVALMALSFVVAGGTATGFAILLVLAAVMIAMIGWAALQSRRGSER
;
A
#
# COMPACT_ATOMS: atom_id res chain seq x y z
N MET A 1 0.67 -22.57 -19.15
CA MET A 1 -0.68 -21.98 -19.22
C MET A 1 -0.94 -21.29 -17.89
N VAL A 2 -0.84 -19.96 -17.85
CA VAL A 2 -1.13 -19.18 -16.64
C VAL A 2 -2.64 -19.18 -16.45
N LYS A 3 -3.13 -19.89 -15.42
CA LYS A 3 -4.53 -19.89 -15.05
C LYS A 3 -4.83 -18.53 -14.41
N VAL A 4 -5.23 -17.56 -15.24
CA VAL A 4 -5.69 -16.24 -14.81
C VAL A 4 -6.78 -16.49 -13.76
N ALA A 5 -6.52 -16.04 -12.53
CA ALA A 5 -7.46 -16.17 -11.42
C ALA A 5 -8.84 -15.70 -11.89
N SER A 6 -9.89 -16.48 -11.58
CA SER A 6 -11.28 -16.23 -11.97
C SER A 6 -11.62 -14.76 -11.83
N GLY A 7 -12.27 -14.16 -12.84
CA GLY A 7 -12.40 -12.70 -13.04
C GLY A 7 -12.78 -11.85 -11.83
N THR A 8 -13.45 -12.43 -10.83
CA THR A 8 -13.76 -11.80 -9.54
C THR A 8 -12.53 -11.48 -8.69
N SER A 9 -11.50 -12.34 -8.68
CA SER A 9 -10.28 -12.16 -7.89
C SER A 9 -9.36 -11.09 -8.47
N GLY A 10 -9.22 -11.03 -9.80
CA GLY A 10 -8.43 -10.00 -10.47
C GLY A 10 -9.04 -8.61 -10.33
N PHE A 11 -10.37 -8.50 -10.52
CA PHE A 11 -11.09 -7.24 -10.35
C PHE A 11 -11.00 -6.70 -8.91
N ALA A 12 -11.13 -7.59 -7.91
CA ALA A 12 -10.97 -7.21 -6.51
C ALA A 12 -9.56 -6.66 -6.20
N LEU A 13 -8.50 -7.26 -6.77
CA LEU A 13 -7.14 -6.75 -6.62
C LEU A 13 -6.95 -5.37 -7.26
N VAL A 14 -7.54 -5.14 -8.44
CA VAL A 14 -7.50 -3.83 -9.10
C VAL A 14 -8.22 -2.78 -8.27
N LEU A 15 -9.40 -3.09 -7.72
CA LEU A 15 -10.12 -2.17 -6.83
C LEU A 15 -9.35 -1.86 -5.55
N LEU A 16 -8.80 -2.89 -4.89
CA LEU A 16 -7.98 -2.73 -3.70
C LEU A 16 -6.74 -1.86 -3.96
N TRP A 17 -6.05 -2.13 -5.07
CA TRP A 17 -4.92 -1.33 -5.53
C TRP A 17 -5.33 0.12 -5.77
N LEU A 18 -6.41 0.36 -6.52
CA LEU A 18 -6.87 1.71 -6.85
C LEU A 18 -7.19 2.52 -5.59
N ILE A 19 -7.93 1.93 -4.64
CA ILE A 19 -8.29 2.60 -3.39
C ILE A 19 -7.04 2.92 -2.57
N THR A 20 -6.09 1.99 -2.49
CA THR A 20 -4.81 2.20 -1.81
C THR A 20 -4.05 3.38 -2.41
N VAL A 21 -3.93 3.43 -3.74
CA VAL A 21 -3.24 4.52 -4.45
C VAL A 21 -3.95 5.85 -4.22
N ILE A 22 -5.28 5.89 -4.28
CA ILE A 22 -6.05 7.10 -4.01
C ILE A 22 -5.81 7.62 -2.59
N GLN A 23 -5.76 6.73 -1.59
CA GLN A 23 -5.48 7.11 -0.21
C GLN A 23 -4.07 7.69 -0.04
N LEU A 24 -3.06 7.06 -0.65
CA LEU A 24 -1.67 7.54 -0.61
C LEU A 24 -1.51 8.88 -1.33
N VAL A 25 -2.15 9.05 -2.49
CA VAL A 25 -2.19 10.33 -3.22
C VAL A 25 -2.90 11.39 -2.38
N GLY A 26 -4.01 11.04 -1.73
CA GLY A 26 -4.73 11.94 -0.82
C GLY A 26 -3.85 12.46 0.30
N VAL A 27 -3.04 11.60 0.92
CA VAL A 27 -2.08 11.99 1.98
C VAL A 27 -0.94 12.83 1.41
N ALA A 28 -0.42 12.50 0.24
CA ALA A 28 0.61 13.31 -0.43
C ALA A 28 0.10 14.72 -0.75
N VAL A 29 -1.09 14.84 -1.34
CA VAL A 29 -1.72 16.13 -1.63
C VAL A 29 -2.04 16.89 -0.35
N ALA A 30 -2.55 16.21 0.68
CA ALA A 30 -2.83 16.83 1.97
C ALA A 30 -1.57 17.40 2.62
N SER A 31 -0.44 16.68 2.56
CA SER A 31 0.84 17.18 3.06
C SER A 31 1.33 18.43 2.32
N ALA A 32 0.87 18.66 1.09
CA ALA A 32 1.21 19.84 0.31
C ALA A 32 0.23 21.02 0.50
N GLY A 33 -1.02 20.73 0.89
CA GLY A 33 -2.06 21.74 1.09
C GLY A 33 -2.30 22.15 2.54
N PHE A 34 -1.80 21.37 3.51
CA PHE A 34 -2.01 21.59 4.94
C PHE A 34 -0.69 21.43 5.71
N ASP A 35 -0.17 22.54 6.24
CA ASP A 35 1.07 22.56 7.02
C ASP A 35 0.97 21.64 8.26
N GLU A 36 -0.21 21.55 8.88
CA GLU A 36 -0.49 20.63 10.00
C GLU A 36 -0.16 19.16 9.65
N ILE A 37 -0.42 18.74 8.41
CA ILE A 37 -0.16 17.37 7.94
C ILE A 37 1.32 17.18 7.60
N ALA A 38 1.97 18.21 7.07
CA ALA A 38 3.41 18.19 6.82
C ALA A 38 4.21 18.08 8.13
N ASP A 39 3.82 18.87 9.14
CA ASP A 39 4.47 18.91 10.45
C ASP A 39 4.19 17.65 11.28
N ALA A 40 2.99 17.07 11.15
CA ALA A 40 2.63 15.81 11.79
C ALA A 40 3.37 14.60 11.16
N SER A 41 3.91 14.75 9.95
CA SER A 41 4.59 13.66 9.26
C SER A 41 6.04 13.52 9.73
N PRO A 42 6.51 12.29 10.01
CA PRO A 42 7.91 12.08 10.40
C PRO A 42 8.89 12.36 9.25
N PHE A 43 8.38 12.54 8.03
CA PHE A 43 9.19 12.78 6.83
C PHE A 43 9.10 14.22 6.31
N GLY A 44 8.30 15.09 6.95
CA GLY A 44 7.99 16.43 6.45
C GLY A 44 7.24 16.41 5.12
N GLN A 45 7.00 17.59 4.54
CA GLN A 45 6.24 17.74 3.29
C GLN A 45 6.83 16.96 2.10
N PRO A 46 8.08 17.20 1.64
CA PRO A 46 8.61 16.50 0.46
C PRO A 46 8.81 15.00 0.73
N GLY A 47 9.22 14.63 1.95
CA GLY A 47 9.42 13.23 2.30
C GLY A 47 8.12 12.44 2.32
N THR A 48 7.01 13.03 2.78
CA THR A 48 5.68 12.39 2.76
C THR A 48 5.24 12.04 1.35
N ALA A 49 5.39 12.98 0.41
CA ALA A 49 5.03 12.76 -0.98
C ALA A 49 5.89 11.67 -1.63
N ILE A 50 7.20 11.68 -1.38
CA ILE A 50 8.13 10.66 -1.90
C ILE A 50 7.78 9.27 -1.33
N VAL A 51 7.54 9.17 -0.03
CA VAL A 51 7.18 7.90 0.63
C VAL A 51 5.85 7.37 0.10
N ALA A 52 4.83 8.22 -0.02
CA ALA A 52 3.53 7.84 -0.58
C ALA A 52 3.67 7.32 -2.03
N ALA A 53 4.45 7.99 -2.86
CA ALA A 53 4.72 7.57 -4.24
C ALA A 53 5.48 6.24 -4.29
N ALA A 54 6.52 6.06 -3.47
CA ALA A 54 7.29 4.83 -3.41
C ALA A 54 6.41 3.63 -2.99
N ILE A 55 5.55 3.82 -1.99
CA ILE A 55 4.62 2.78 -1.53
C ILE A 55 3.57 2.47 -2.61
N ALA A 56 3.08 3.46 -3.34
CA ALA A 56 2.17 3.23 -4.46
C ALA A 56 2.84 2.39 -5.56
N VAL A 57 4.12 2.63 -5.87
CA VAL A 57 4.88 1.81 -6.82
C VAL A 57 5.04 0.36 -6.31
N VAL A 58 5.39 0.18 -5.04
CA VAL A 58 5.52 -1.16 -4.42
C VAL A 58 4.20 -1.92 -4.46
N ALA A 59 3.09 -1.26 -4.07
CA ALA A 59 1.76 -1.85 -4.11
C ALA A 59 1.34 -2.21 -5.54
N SER A 60 1.68 -1.38 -6.53
CA SER A 60 1.44 -1.66 -7.95
C SER A 60 2.21 -2.89 -8.42
N GLY A 61 3.50 -2.96 -8.12
CA GLY A 61 4.33 -4.12 -8.46
C GLY A 61 3.81 -5.42 -7.84
N ALA A 62 3.44 -5.38 -6.56
CA ALA A 62 2.88 -6.54 -5.87
C ALA A 62 1.52 -6.98 -6.42
N ALA A 63 0.65 -6.03 -6.80
CA ALA A 63 -0.62 -6.33 -7.45
C ALA A 63 -0.41 -7.00 -8.83
N VAL A 64 0.54 -6.52 -9.62
CA VAL A 64 0.91 -7.14 -10.91
C VAL A 64 1.46 -8.55 -10.70
N VAL A 65 2.34 -8.74 -9.71
CA VAL A 65 2.89 -10.07 -9.35
C VAL A 65 1.77 -11.03 -8.92
N ALA A 66 0.84 -10.56 -8.09
CA ALA A 66 -0.31 -11.33 -7.64
C ALA A 66 -1.26 -11.71 -8.80
N TRP A 67 -1.38 -10.84 -9.81
CA TRP A 67 -2.25 -11.08 -10.96
C TRP A 67 -1.62 -12.01 -11.99
N GLN A 68 -0.37 -11.75 -12.41
CA GLN A 68 0.26 -12.50 -13.49
C GLN A 68 0.74 -13.89 -13.06
N GLY A 69 0.93 -14.12 -11.77
CA GLY A 69 1.55 -15.34 -11.26
C GLY A 69 3.03 -15.37 -11.59
N ALA A 70 3.85 -14.83 -10.70
CA ALA A 70 5.30 -14.81 -10.86
C ALA A 70 5.99 -16.03 -10.21
N THR A 71 7.31 -16.11 -10.36
CA THR A 71 8.12 -17.14 -9.69
C THR A 71 8.06 -16.99 -8.17
N PRO A 72 8.26 -18.07 -7.40
CA PRO A 72 8.22 -18.03 -5.93
C PRO A 72 9.13 -16.98 -5.29
N ALA A 73 10.30 -16.75 -5.90
CA ALA A 73 11.26 -15.74 -5.46
C ALA A 73 10.66 -14.32 -5.60
N VAL A 74 10.08 -14.01 -6.77
CA VAL A 74 9.47 -12.70 -7.04
C VAL A 74 8.26 -12.46 -6.13
N CYS A 75 7.41 -13.46 -5.91
CA CYS A 75 6.29 -13.35 -4.97
C CYS A 75 6.76 -13.07 -3.53
N THR A 76 7.87 -13.69 -3.11
CA THR A 76 8.43 -13.48 -1.77
C THR A 76 9.00 -12.07 -1.62
N VAL A 77 9.75 -11.59 -2.62
CA VAL A 77 10.30 -10.22 -2.63
C VAL A 77 9.17 -9.19 -2.63
N ALA A 78 8.14 -9.38 -3.45
CA ALA A 78 6.97 -8.50 -3.49
C ALA A 78 6.26 -8.45 -2.13
N ALA A 79 6.05 -9.61 -1.49
CA ALA A 79 5.42 -9.69 -0.18
C ALA A 79 6.25 -8.96 0.89
N VAL A 80 7.56 -9.21 0.96
CA VAL A 80 8.45 -8.53 1.90
C VAL A 80 8.43 -7.02 1.70
N ALA A 81 8.49 -6.55 0.44
CA ALA A 81 8.40 -5.13 0.12
C ALA A 81 7.06 -4.53 0.57
N THR A 82 5.94 -5.22 0.34
CA THR A 82 4.62 -4.75 0.82
C THR A 82 4.53 -4.72 2.34
N PHE A 83 5.08 -5.70 3.06
CA PHE A 83 5.07 -5.68 4.53
C PHE A 83 5.95 -4.56 5.10
N ALA A 84 7.10 -4.29 4.47
CA ALA A 84 7.91 -3.12 4.83
C ALA A 84 7.13 -1.82 4.60
N ALA A 85 6.43 -1.70 3.46
CA ALA A 85 5.57 -0.56 3.17
C ALA A 85 4.44 -0.41 4.21
N VAL A 86 3.77 -1.51 4.61
CA VAL A 86 2.76 -1.51 5.68
C VAL A 86 3.33 -0.93 6.97
N GLY A 87 4.54 -1.33 7.36
CA GLY A 87 5.20 -0.80 8.55
C GLY A 87 5.41 0.71 8.47
N ILE A 88 5.85 1.22 7.32
CA ILE A 88 6.05 2.66 7.10
C ILE A 88 4.72 3.42 7.16
N VAL A 89 3.67 2.92 6.48
CA VAL A 89 2.33 3.53 6.53
C VAL A 89 1.77 3.53 7.96
N ALA A 90 1.95 2.45 8.71
CA ALA A 90 1.51 2.34 10.10
C ALA A 90 2.25 3.33 11.01
N LEU A 91 3.55 3.54 10.80
CA LEU A 91 4.33 4.55 11.53
C LEU A 91 3.83 5.97 11.22
N MET A 92 3.52 6.28 9.96
CA MET A 92 2.92 7.56 9.59
C MET A 92 1.54 7.75 10.23
N ALA A 93 0.70 6.71 10.20
CA ALA A 93 -0.60 6.74 10.84
C ALA A 93 -0.47 7.01 12.34
N LEU A 94 0.45 6.34 13.02
CA LEU A 94 0.74 6.56 14.44
C LEU A 94 1.20 8.00 14.70
N SER A 95 2.10 8.53 13.86
CA SER A 95 2.56 9.93 13.96
C SER A 95 1.39 10.90 13.87
N PHE A 96 0.47 10.68 12.94
CA PHE A 96 -0.73 11.51 12.76
C PHE A 96 -1.72 11.39 13.92
N VAL A 97 -1.88 10.20 14.52
CA VAL A 97 -2.67 10.02 15.75
C VAL A 97 -2.06 10.81 16.92
N VAL A 98 -0.73 10.77 17.06
CA VAL A 98 -0.01 11.46 18.14
C VAL A 98 -0.07 12.98 17.96
N ALA A 99 0.01 13.48 16.72
CA ALA A 99 -0.14 14.90 16.41
C ALA A 99 -1.56 15.44 16.73
N GLY A 100 -2.58 14.58 16.62
CA GLY A 100 -3.97 14.94 16.93
C GLY A 100 -4.62 15.82 15.84
N GLY A 101 -5.66 16.56 16.21
CA GLY A 101 -6.29 17.54 15.30
C GLY A 101 -6.84 16.92 14.02
N THR A 102 -6.66 17.62 12.90
CA THR A 102 -7.15 17.18 11.59
C THR A 102 -6.34 16.01 11.02
N ALA A 103 -5.09 15.83 11.48
CA ALA A 103 -4.23 14.71 11.11
C ALA A 103 -4.81 13.34 11.51
N THR A 104 -5.59 13.29 12.59
CA THR A 104 -6.29 12.06 13.04
C THR A 104 -7.18 11.45 11.94
N GLY A 105 -7.84 12.28 11.13
CA GLY A 105 -8.65 11.81 10.00
C GLY A 105 -7.80 11.10 8.93
N PHE A 106 -6.63 11.64 8.63
CA PHE A 106 -5.66 11.04 7.71
C PHE A 106 -5.02 9.78 8.29
N ALA A 107 -4.86 9.69 9.61
CA ALA A 107 -4.40 8.47 10.25
C ALA A 107 -5.33 7.29 9.99
N ILE A 108 -6.65 7.50 10.04
CA ILE A 108 -7.64 6.45 9.73
C ILE A 108 -7.51 6.00 8.27
N LEU A 109 -7.34 6.94 7.34
CA LEU A 109 -7.10 6.62 5.93
C LEU A 109 -5.81 5.82 5.73
N LEU A 110 -4.73 6.18 6.43
CA LEU A 110 -3.47 5.45 6.39
C LEU A 110 -3.57 4.05 6.98
N VAL A 111 -4.33 3.86 8.07
CA VAL A 111 -4.58 2.51 8.62
C VAL A 111 -5.31 1.65 7.60
N LEU A 112 -6.33 2.19 6.92
CA LEU A 112 -7.03 1.48 5.84
C LEU A 112 -6.07 1.14 4.69
N ALA A 113 -5.21 2.09 4.28
CA ALA A 113 -4.20 1.86 3.25
C ALA A 113 -3.25 0.72 3.65
N ALA A 114 -2.77 0.72 4.90
CA ALA A 114 -1.90 -0.32 5.44
C ALA A 114 -2.56 -1.71 5.37
N VAL A 115 -3.83 -1.82 5.75
CA VAL A 115 -4.59 -3.07 5.65
C VAL A 115 -4.70 -3.52 4.18
N MET A 116 -4.99 -2.60 3.25
CA MET A 116 -5.09 -2.94 1.83
C MET A 116 -3.75 -3.38 1.22
N ILE A 117 -2.64 -2.71 1.56
CA ILE A 117 -1.29 -3.10 1.14
C ILE A 117 -0.95 -4.50 1.68
N ALA A 118 -1.29 -4.79 2.94
CA ALA A 118 -1.08 -6.11 3.54
C ALA A 118 -1.87 -7.20 2.80
N MET A 119 -3.12 -6.92 2.41
CA MET A 119 -3.93 -7.85 1.61
C MET A 119 -3.33 -8.09 0.21
N ILE A 120 -2.78 -7.06 -0.45
CA ILE A 120 -2.09 -7.20 -1.74
C ILE A 120 -0.84 -8.09 -1.59
N GLY A 121 -0.03 -7.86 -0.56
CA GLY A 121 1.14 -8.69 -0.26
C GLY A 121 0.78 -10.15 0.02
N TRP A 122 -0.30 -10.36 0.77
CA TRP A 122 -0.84 -11.69 1.05
C TRP A 122 -1.34 -12.39 -0.21
N ALA A 123 -1.99 -11.66 -1.13
CA ALA A 123 -2.43 -12.20 -2.40
C ALA A 123 -1.25 -12.65 -3.29
N ALA A 124 -0.15 -11.89 -3.29
CA ALA A 124 1.08 -12.29 -3.99
C ALA A 124 1.65 -13.61 -3.46
N LEU A 125 1.60 -13.83 -2.14
CA LEU A 125 2.01 -15.12 -1.53
C LEU A 125 1.07 -16.27 -1.89
N GLN A 126 -0.24 -16.03 -1.97
CA GLN A 126 -1.19 -17.07 -2.36
C GLN A 126 -1.00 -17.52 -3.81
N SER A 127 -0.64 -16.60 -4.70
CA SER A 127 -0.31 -16.94 -6.09
C SER A 127 0.80 -17.98 -6.20
N ARG A 128 1.74 -18.02 -5.25
CA ARG A 128 2.80 -19.05 -5.21
C ARG A 128 2.21 -20.46 -5.04
N ARG A 129 1.24 -20.62 -4.13
CA ARG A 129 0.68 -21.94 -3.77
C ARG A 129 -0.11 -22.58 -4.91
N GLY A 130 -0.59 -21.78 -5.87
CA GLY A 130 -1.25 -22.26 -7.08
C GLY A 130 -0.29 -22.80 -8.14
N SER A 131 1.01 -22.46 -8.09
CA SER A 131 2.02 -22.91 -9.06
C SER A 131 2.68 -24.24 -8.70
N GLU A 132 2.54 -24.71 -7.45
CA GLU A 132 3.12 -25.98 -6.96
C GLU A 132 2.15 -27.17 -7.14
N ARG A 133 0.96 -26.96 -7.71
CA ARG A 133 -0.03 -27.99 -8.06
C ARG A 133 -0.11 -28.18 -9.57
#